data_AF-A0A1S3HWP3-F1
#
_entry.id   AF-A0A1S3HWP3-F1
#
_cell.length_a   1.000
_cell.length_b   1.000
_cell.length_c   1.000
_cell.angle_alpha   90.00
_cell.angle_beta   90.00
_cell.angle_gamma   90.00
#
_symmetry.space_group_name_H-M   'P 1'
#
loop_
_entity.id
_entity.type
_entity.pdbx_description
1 polymer ?
#
loop_
_entity_poly.entity_id
_entity_poly.type
_entity_poly.pdbx_seq_one_letter_code
_entity_poly.pdbx_strand_id
1 'polypeptide(L)'
;MANFLQSRLPHFGVTRVLTVLFLTLALPVLVDGLCSQRPGQKQDQCCPGEDWECVYGTGSDSCFCDEVCYLYGTCCSDYQEYCLGDTSTQTGGQCIIRGDPHFKQFDGHQYHFSGLCTYILSDTLPGADEQFNITGTFIPNKPGSNRTMIQQVLIAVRGMAIQITTDGTVKVNNATIVATTTPQDVGNGVMLSLNPEDFPRTVVEVPDVVKVALTTPVGESRRRGHRAIITVPNAYAGQLNGLCGDFDGDSTDYANPCSGGPPAHCFVNGGSC
;
A
#
# COMPACT_ATOMS: atom_id res chain seq x y z
N MET A 1 23.93 90.68 -42.48
CA MET A 1 23.83 91.90 -41.64
C MET A 1 22.73 91.67 -40.62
N ALA A 2 22.97 92.02 -39.34
CA ALA A 2 22.11 91.91 -38.14
C ALA A 2 21.76 90.47 -37.69
N ASN A 3 22.27 89.89 -36.60
CA ASN A 3 22.19 90.21 -35.15
C ASN A 3 20.76 90.51 -34.64
N PHE A 4 20.20 89.68 -33.74
CA PHE A 4 20.10 89.95 -32.29
C PHE A 4 19.28 88.88 -31.50
N LEU A 5 19.93 88.36 -30.44
CA LEU A 5 19.47 87.97 -29.08
C LEU A 5 18.70 86.69 -28.70
N GLN A 6 19.27 86.10 -27.64
CA GLN A 6 18.88 85.05 -26.71
C GLN A 6 17.61 85.33 -25.87
N SER A 7 16.92 84.26 -25.44
CA SER A 7 16.50 84.04 -24.04
C SER A 7 16.02 82.58 -23.83
N ARG A 8 16.77 81.80 -23.05
CA ARG A 8 16.43 81.22 -21.72
C ARG A 8 15.21 80.28 -21.64
N LEU A 9 15.52 79.06 -21.18
CA LEU A 9 14.63 77.95 -20.77
C LEU A 9 13.58 78.34 -19.71
N PRO A 10 12.54 77.51 -19.52
CA PRO A 10 12.59 76.59 -18.37
C PRO A 10 12.18 75.15 -18.68
N HIS A 11 12.79 74.26 -17.89
CA HIS A 11 12.43 72.86 -17.67
C HIS A 11 10.96 72.67 -17.28
N PHE A 12 10.31 71.64 -17.83
CA PHE A 12 9.49 70.72 -17.05
C PHE A 12 9.60 69.31 -17.66
N GLY A 13 10.26 68.43 -16.92
CA GLY A 13 10.35 67.01 -17.24
C GLY A 13 9.08 66.28 -16.82
N VAL A 14 8.63 65.37 -17.68
CA VAL A 14 7.75 64.27 -17.27
C VAL A 14 8.25 63.01 -17.99
N THR A 15 9.23 62.35 -17.38
CA THR A 15 9.63 61.00 -17.75
C THR A 15 8.52 60.07 -17.31
N ARG A 16 7.76 59.50 -18.25
CA ARG A 16 6.80 58.43 -17.96
C ARG A 16 7.57 57.20 -17.50
N VAL A 17 7.58 56.97 -16.18
CA VAL A 17 8.05 55.71 -15.58
C VAL A 17 7.00 54.65 -15.87
N LEU A 18 7.30 53.77 -16.82
CA LEU A 18 6.53 52.55 -17.05
C LEU A 18 6.79 51.62 -15.85
N THR A 19 5.90 51.67 -14.86
CA THR A 19 5.98 50.78 -13.69
C THR A 19 5.54 49.40 -14.15
N VAL A 20 6.51 48.51 -14.40
CA VAL A 20 6.25 47.09 -14.60
C VAL A 20 5.84 46.54 -13.24
N LEU A 21 4.52 46.36 -13.06
CA LEU A 21 3.96 45.69 -11.89
C LEU A 21 4.35 44.21 -11.99
N PHE A 22 5.48 43.84 -11.39
CA PHE A 22 5.76 42.44 -11.09
C PHE A 22 4.74 41.99 -10.06
N LEU A 23 3.69 41.31 -10.53
CA LEU A 23 2.80 40.54 -9.67
C LEU A 23 3.61 39.34 -9.18
N THR A 24 4.41 39.52 -8.13
CA THR A 24 4.95 38.40 -7.37
C THR A 24 3.74 37.74 -6.70
N LEU A 25 3.23 36.69 -7.33
CA LEU A 25 2.41 35.69 -6.65
C LEU A 25 3.29 35.12 -5.53
N ALA A 26 3.18 35.72 -4.36
CA ALA A 26 3.62 35.07 -3.14
C ALA A 26 2.75 33.82 -2.99
N LEU A 27 3.30 32.67 -3.37
CA LEU A 27 2.78 31.39 -2.94
C LEU A 27 2.61 31.50 -1.41
N PRO A 28 1.43 31.21 -0.84
CA PRO A 28 1.30 31.16 0.60
C PRO A 28 2.32 30.13 1.08
N VAL A 29 3.29 30.60 1.87
CA VAL A 29 4.15 29.74 2.65
C VAL A 29 3.21 29.03 3.61
N LEU A 30 2.76 27.84 3.21
CA LEU A 30 1.95 26.98 4.03
C LEU A 30 2.81 26.57 5.22
N VAL A 31 2.40 27.10 6.35
CA VAL A 31 2.89 26.77 7.69
C VAL A 31 2.80 25.25 7.83
N ASP A 32 3.94 24.65 8.18
CA ASP A 32 4.17 23.30 8.69
C ASP A 32 3.22 22.19 8.18
N GLY A 33 3.72 21.41 7.21
CA GLY A 33 3.03 20.32 6.50
C GLY A 33 2.53 19.13 7.33
N LEU A 34 1.69 19.38 8.33
CA LEU A 34 0.92 18.39 9.05
C LEU A 34 -0.38 18.10 8.28
N CYS A 35 -0.69 16.83 8.04
CA CYS A 35 -1.91 16.40 7.37
C CYS A 35 -3.19 16.99 8.02
N SER A 36 -3.16 17.17 9.35
CA SER A 36 -4.25 17.79 10.14
C SER A 36 -4.51 19.27 9.86
N GLN A 37 -3.63 19.94 9.11
CA GLN A 37 -3.71 21.38 8.84
C GLN A 37 -4.25 21.72 7.44
N ARG A 38 -4.65 20.72 6.64
CA ARG A 38 -5.19 20.94 5.29
C ARG A 38 -6.72 21.18 5.30
N PRO A 39 -7.23 22.23 4.62
CA PRO A 39 -8.67 22.46 4.48
C PRO A 39 -9.36 21.32 3.71
N GLY A 40 -10.39 20.71 4.30
CA GLY A 40 -11.22 19.68 3.64
C GLY A 40 -10.74 18.23 3.81
N GLN A 41 -9.61 18.00 4.49
CA GLN A 41 -9.13 16.65 4.84
C GLN A 41 -9.91 16.09 6.05
N LYS A 42 -10.33 14.82 5.97
CA LYS A 42 -10.90 14.12 7.13
C LYS A 42 -9.76 13.58 7.99
N GLN A 43 -9.94 13.65 9.31
CA GLN A 43 -8.89 13.38 10.30
C GLN A 43 -8.44 11.90 10.34
N ASP A 44 -9.26 10.99 9.82
CA ASP A 44 -9.02 9.57 9.60
C ASP A 44 -8.09 9.28 8.40
N GLN A 45 -7.83 10.27 7.55
CA GLN A 45 -6.88 10.18 6.42
C GLN A 45 -5.45 10.60 6.81
N CYS A 46 -5.25 10.99 8.06
CA CYS A 46 -3.98 11.47 8.59
C CYS A 46 -3.42 10.49 9.62
N CYS A 47 -2.33 9.79 9.30
CA CYS A 47 -1.68 8.83 10.20
C CYS A 47 -1.11 9.52 11.47
N PRO A 48 -1.61 9.23 12.68
CA PRO A 48 -0.99 9.70 13.92
C PRO A 48 0.16 8.75 14.31
N GLY A 49 1.40 9.16 14.03
CA GLY A 49 2.62 8.51 14.56
C GLY A 49 3.13 7.28 13.81
N GLU A 50 3.07 7.23 12.48
CA GLU A 50 3.52 6.11 11.64
C GLU A 50 4.88 6.38 10.99
N ASP A 51 5.95 5.99 11.68
CA ASP A 51 7.35 6.31 11.34
C ASP A 51 8.11 5.06 10.85
N TRP A 52 7.54 4.25 9.95
CA TRP A 52 8.33 3.17 9.34
C TRP A 52 8.12 2.86 7.85
N GLU A 53 7.25 3.60 7.15
CA GLU A 53 7.41 3.90 5.70
C GLU A 53 7.65 5.40 5.43
N CYS A 54 7.96 6.16 6.48
CA CYS A 54 8.50 7.51 6.41
C CYS A 54 9.62 7.60 7.46
N VAL A 55 10.90 7.61 7.07
CA VAL A 55 12.01 7.98 7.96
C VAL A 55 13.09 8.76 7.19
N TYR A 56 13.01 10.08 7.35
CA TYR A 56 14.05 11.11 7.49
C TYR A 56 15.23 11.17 6.51
N GLY A 57 15.09 12.05 5.52
CA GLY A 57 16.13 12.99 5.10
C GLY A 57 15.57 14.42 5.10
N THR A 58 16.40 15.43 5.35
CA THR A 58 15.97 16.84 5.45
C THR A 58 15.51 17.40 4.10
N GLY A 59 14.26 17.11 3.71
CA GLY A 59 13.61 17.64 2.52
C GLY A 59 12.38 16.81 2.13
N SER A 60 11.19 17.30 2.47
CA SER A 60 9.89 16.87 1.92
C SER A 60 9.58 15.35 1.92
N ASP A 61 9.24 14.77 3.08
CA ASP A 61 8.86 13.33 3.19
C ASP A 61 7.52 13.15 3.92
N SER A 62 6.41 13.40 3.22
CA SER A 62 5.09 12.86 3.55
C SER A 62 4.46 12.43 2.24
N CYS A 63 4.34 11.13 2.00
CA CYS A 63 3.71 10.64 0.78
C CYS A 63 2.19 10.55 0.97
N PHE A 64 1.42 10.74 -0.10
CA PHE A 64 -0.04 10.79 -0.06
C PHE A 64 -0.67 9.84 -1.07
N CYS A 65 -1.89 9.41 -0.74
CA CYS A 65 -2.76 8.58 -1.58
C CYS A 65 -4.04 9.32 -1.99
N ASP A 66 -3.86 10.55 -2.45
CA ASP A 66 -4.91 11.38 -3.05
C ASP A 66 -4.53 11.79 -4.48
N GLU A 67 -5.53 12.13 -5.30
CA GLU A 67 -5.33 12.48 -6.72
C GLU A 67 -4.42 13.72 -6.93
N VAL A 68 -4.31 14.58 -5.91
CA VAL A 68 -3.51 15.81 -5.95
C VAL A 68 -2.03 15.52 -5.65
N CYS A 69 -1.67 14.32 -5.17
CA CYS A 69 -0.29 13.97 -4.86
C CYS A 69 0.65 14.12 -6.07
N TYR A 70 0.16 13.86 -7.28
CA TYR A 70 0.93 13.98 -8.52
C TYR A 70 1.31 15.42 -8.82
N LEU A 71 0.43 16.37 -8.50
CA LEU A 71 0.67 17.80 -8.72
C LEU A 71 1.82 18.31 -7.86
N TYR A 72 1.98 17.74 -6.67
CA TYR A 72 2.98 18.15 -5.70
C TYR A 72 4.21 17.23 -5.65
N GLY A 73 4.24 16.15 -6.45
CA GLY A 73 5.35 15.18 -6.43
C GLY A 73 5.46 14.43 -5.10
N THR A 74 4.33 14.20 -4.42
CA THR A 74 4.27 13.64 -3.06
C THR A 74 3.50 12.32 -3.02
N CYS A 75 3.36 11.60 -4.13
CA CYS A 75 2.68 10.30 -4.12
C CYS A 75 3.50 9.24 -3.38
N CYS A 76 2.83 8.30 -2.72
CA CYS A 76 3.52 7.12 -2.19
C CYS A 76 4.15 6.30 -3.30
N SER A 77 5.28 5.65 -3.00
CA SER A 77 6.00 4.83 -3.99
C SER A 77 5.15 3.69 -4.55
N ASP A 78 4.13 3.26 -3.81
CA ASP A 78 3.17 2.22 -4.19
C ASP A 78 1.80 2.77 -4.62
N TYR A 79 1.69 4.08 -4.91
CA TYR A 79 0.42 4.76 -5.20
C TYR A 79 -0.38 4.10 -6.33
N GLN A 80 0.28 3.66 -7.41
CA GLN A 80 -0.40 2.98 -8.51
C GLN A 80 -1.05 1.64 -8.07
N GLU A 81 -0.34 0.85 -7.26
CA GLU A 81 -0.77 -0.49 -6.83
C GLU A 81 -1.83 -0.39 -5.72
N TYR A 82 -1.60 0.44 -4.71
CA TYR A 82 -2.49 0.53 -3.55
C TYR A 82 -3.63 1.53 -3.74
N CYS A 83 -3.35 2.70 -4.31
CA CYS A 83 -4.25 3.87 -4.21
C CYS A 83 -5.13 4.04 -5.45
N LEU A 84 -4.60 3.82 -6.66
CA LEU A 84 -5.41 3.77 -7.88
C LEU A 84 -6.11 2.43 -8.07
N GLY A 85 -5.52 1.34 -7.55
CA GLY A 85 -5.86 0.00 -8.00
C GLY A 85 -5.37 -0.22 -9.43
N ASP A 86 -5.18 -1.48 -9.82
CA ASP A 86 -4.82 -1.79 -11.19
C ASP A 86 -5.99 -1.45 -12.13
N THR A 87 -5.88 -0.35 -12.88
CA THR A 87 -6.88 0.07 -13.87
C THR A 87 -6.74 -0.66 -15.21
N SER A 88 -5.78 -1.58 -15.36
CA SER A 88 -5.81 -2.52 -16.48
C SER A 88 -6.99 -3.45 -16.25
N THR A 89 -7.83 -3.64 -17.27
CA THR A 89 -9.01 -4.51 -17.28
C THR A 89 -8.89 -5.65 -16.28
N GLN A 90 -9.40 -5.45 -15.05
CA GLN A 90 -9.10 -6.33 -13.93
C GLN A 90 -9.72 -7.70 -14.23
N THR A 91 -8.89 -8.66 -14.60
CA THR A 91 -9.30 -10.07 -14.74
C THR A 91 -9.35 -10.77 -13.38
N GLY A 92 -9.22 -10.01 -12.28
CA GLY A 92 -9.18 -10.51 -10.92
C GLY A 92 -9.23 -9.42 -9.86
N GLY A 93 -9.39 -9.85 -8.61
CA GLY A 93 -9.38 -9.01 -7.41
C GLY A 93 -8.01 -9.02 -6.74
N GLN A 94 -7.65 -7.91 -6.10
CA GLN A 94 -6.38 -7.81 -5.36
C GLN A 94 -6.62 -7.33 -3.93
N CYS A 95 -6.22 -8.15 -2.96
CA CYS A 95 -6.15 -7.79 -1.55
C CYS A 95 -4.72 -7.43 -1.16
N ILE A 96 -4.55 -6.32 -0.44
CA ILE A 96 -3.24 -5.82 -0.01
C ILE A 96 -3.22 -5.62 1.50
N ILE A 97 -2.17 -6.11 2.14
CA ILE A 97 -1.91 -5.97 3.57
C ILE A 97 -0.55 -5.31 3.69
N ARG A 98 -0.48 -4.09 4.23
CA ARG A 98 0.79 -3.36 4.38
C ARG A 98 0.87 -2.70 5.74
N GLY A 99 2.08 -2.37 6.18
CA GLY A 99 2.22 -1.52 7.37
C GLY A 99 1.73 -2.20 8.65
N ASP A 100 1.21 -1.38 9.57
CA ASP A 100 0.53 -1.77 10.80
C ASP A 100 -0.98 -1.93 10.57
N PRO A 101 -1.46 -3.16 10.41
CA PRO A 101 -1.83 -3.61 9.09
C PRO A 101 -3.01 -2.82 8.52
N HIS A 102 -2.72 -2.10 7.45
CA HIS A 102 -3.67 -1.46 6.56
C HIS A 102 -4.08 -2.48 5.51
N PHE A 103 -5.34 -2.89 5.57
CA PHE A 103 -5.95 -3.77 4.60
C PHE A 103 -6.58 -2.96 3.48
N LYS A 104 -6.45 -3.47 2.26
CA LYS A 104 -7.33 -3.19 1.14
C LYS A 104 -7.91 -4.53 0.69
N GLN A 105 -9.23 -4.68 0.78
CA GLN A 105 -9.95 -5.88 0.35
C GLN A 105 -10.00 -6.00 -1.17
N PHE A 106 -10.47 -7.14 -1.67
CA PHE A 106 -10.60 -7.37 -3.10
C PHE A 106 -11.50 -6.33 -3.78
N ASP A 107 -12.57 -5.90 -3.12
CA ASP A 107 -13.52 -4.87 -3.60
C ASP A 107 -13.05 -3.44 -3.32
N GLY A 108 -11.81 -3.28 -2.84
CA GLY A 108 -11.15 -1.99 -2.64
C GLY A 108 -11.46 -1.31 -1.31
N HIS A 109 -12.31 -1.89 -0.45
CA HIS A 109 -12.55 -1.38 0.90
C HIS A 109 -11.24 -1.35 1.71
N GLN A 110 -10.95 -0.21 2.35
CA GLN A 110 -9.74 -0.01 3.15
C GLN A 110 -10.07 0.12 4.63
N TYR A 111 -9.34 -0.61 5.47
CA TYR A 111 -9.52 -0.58 6.92
C TYR A 111 -8.23 -0.93 7.66
N HIS A 112 -8.19 -0.58 8.95
CA HIS A 112 -7.07 -0.92 9.82
C HIS A 112 -7.40 -2.17 10.64
N PHE A 113 -6.40 -3.01 10.82
CA PHE A 113 -6.48 -4.20 11.62
C PHE A 113 -5.38 -4.18 12.70
N SER A 114 -5.68 -4.67 13.90
CA SER A 114 -4.71 -4.72 14.99
C SER A 114 -4.89 -6.02 15.78
N GLY A 115 -4.56 -7.13 15.13
CA GLY A 115 -4.60 -8.47 15.71
C GLY A 115 -3.20 -9.04 15.99
N LEU A 116 -3.07 -9.79 17.10
CA LEU A 116 -1.85 -10.50 17.53
C LEU A 116 -2.04 -12.02 17.41
N CYS A 117 -2.17 -12.55 16.19
CA CYS A 117 -2.40 -13.97 15.96
C CYS A 117 -2.17 -14.34 14.48
N THR A 118 -2.49 -15.59 14.15
CA THR A 118 -2.73 -16.05 12.78
C THR A 118 -4.21 -15.88 12.43
N TYR A 119 -4.48 -15.29 11.28
CA TYR A 119 -5.84 -15.04 10.77
C TYR A 119 -5.99 -15.59 9.36
N ILE A 120 -7.22 -15.98 8.99
CA ILE A 120 -7.57 -16.30 7.62
C ILE A 120 -7.60 -14.99 6.83
N LEU A 121 -6.66 -14.82 5.90
CA LEU A 121 -6.63 -13.68 4.99
C LEU A 121 -7.65 -13.89 3.87
N SER A 122 -7.65 -15.07 3.26
CA SER A 122 -8.62 -15.46 2.24
C SER A 122 -8.79 -16.98 2.26
N ASP A 123 -10.03 -17.46 2.20
CA ASP A 123 -10.39 -18.87 2.14
C ASP A 123 -11.54 -19.05 1.16
N THR A 124 -11.50 -20.14 0.38
CA THR A 124 -12.56 -20.44 -0.58
C THR A 124 -13.76 -21.09 0.11
N LEU A 125 -14.95 -20.66 -0.26
CA LEU A 125 -16.19 -21.28 0.19
C LEU A 125 -16.35 -22.70 -0.43
N PRO A 126 -17.07 -23.61 0.25
CA PRO A 126 -17.39 -24.92 -0.32
C PRO A 126 -18.06 -24.79 -1.70
N GLY A 127 -17.48 -25.44 -2.70
CA GLY A 127 -18.01 -25.44 -4.06
C GLY A 127 -17.26 -24.57 -5.07
N ALA A 128 -16.24 -23.83 -4.63
CA ALA A 128 -15.30 -23.19 -5.55
C ALA A 128 -14.59 -24.24 -6.43
N ASP A 129 -14.30 -23.86 -7.69
CA ASP A 129 -13.70 -24.76 -8.70
C ASP A 129 -12.37 -25.36 -8.20
N GLU A 130 -11.54 -24.54 -7.54
CA GLU A 130 -10.36 -25.01 -6.84
C GLU A 130 -10.29 -24.41 -5.43
N GLN A 131 -10.01 -25.26 -4.45
CA GLN A 131 -9.99 -24.87 -3.04
C GLN A 131 -8.61 -24.36 -2.62
N PHE A 132 -8.58 -23.23 -1.93
CA PHE A 132 -7.37 -22.73 -1.25
C PHE A 132 -7.70 -22.08 0.09
N ASN A 133 -6.71 -22.08 0.98
CA ASN A 133 -6.75 -21.37 2.25
C ASN A 133 -5.45 -20.59 2.45
N ILE A 134 -5.56 -19.30 2.76
CA ILE A 134 -4.42 -18.42 3.00
C ILE A 134 -4.56 -17.81 4.39
N THR A 135 -3.54 -18.03 5.22
CA THR A 135 -3.46 -17.44 6.57
C THR A 135 -2.24 -16.56 6.72
N GLY A 136 -2.40 -15.50 7.52
CA GLY A 136 -1.37 -14.51 7.81
C GLY A 136 -1.10 -14.46 9.31
N THR A 137 0.17 -14.52 9.71
CA THR A 137 0.56 -14.38 11.13
C THR A 137 1.09 -12.98 11.39
N PHE A 138 0.49 -12.32 12.39
CA PHE A 138 0.80 -10.96 12.80
C PHE A 138 1.41 -10.96 14.19
N ILE A 139 2.57 -10.30 14.32
CA ILE A 139 3.27 -10.16 15.62
C ILE A 139 3.61 -8.69 15.85
N PRO A 140 3.91 -8.27 17.10
CA PRO A 140 4.37 -6.92 17.38
C PRO A 140 5.61 -6.56 16.55
N ASN A 141 5.62 -5.37 15.94
CA ASN A 141 6.78 -4.84 15.23
C ASN A 141 8.05 -4.85 16.11
N LYS A 142 7.87 -4.50 17.39
CA LYS A 142 8.94 -4.46 18.40
C LYS A 142 8.40 -5.02 19.72
N PRO A 143 9.27 -5.54 20.61
CA PRO A 143 8.86 -5.94 21.95
C PRO A 143 8.08 -4.81 22.66
N GLY A 144 6.88 -5.11 23.14
CA GLY A 144 6.02 -4.14 23.84
C GLY A 144 5.22 -3.18 22.94
N SER A 145 5.28 -3.34 21.61
CA SER A 145 4.46 -2.56 20.67
C SER A 145 3.02 -3.09 20.63
N ASN A 146 2.03 -2.18 20.63
CA ASN A 146 0.64 -2.52 20.33
C ASN A 146 0.38 -2.65 18.81
N ARG A 147 1.34 -2.21 17.98
CA ARG A 147 1.26 -2.30 16.53
C ARG A 147 1.82 -3.62 16.05
N THR A 148 1.05 -4.32 15.24
CA THR A 148 1.41 -5.60 14.66
C THR A 148 1.81 -5.44 13.21
N MET A 149 2.49 -6.43 12.66
CA MET A 149 2.82 -6.50 11.24
C MET A 149 2.72 -7.95 10.80
N ILE A 150 2.38 -8.16 9.52
CA ILE A 150 2.45 -9.49 8.93
C ILE A 150 3.91 -9.98 8.88
N GLN A 151 4.15 -11.21 9.31
CA GLN A 151 5.49 -11.82 9.29
C GLN A 151 5.54 -13.11 8.50
N GLN A 152 4.40 -13.75 8.33
CA GLN A 152 4.30 -15.05 7.69
C GLN A 152 2.99 -15.14 6.94
N VAL A 153 3.05 -15.77 5.77
CA VAL A 153 1.89 -16.25 5.03
C VAL A 153 2.00 -17.76 4.86
N LEU A 154 0.93 -18.48 5.15
CA LEU A 154 0.79 -19.91 4.86
C LEU A 154 -0.31 -20.09 3.82
N ILE A 155 0.01 -20.80 2.74
CA ILE A 155 -0.84 -21.04 1.58
C ILE A 155 -1.08 -22.55 1.51
N ALA A 156 -2.33 -22.97 1.66
CA ALA A 156 -2.74 -24.35 1.44
C ALA A 156 -3.54 -24.44 0.14
N VAL A 157 -3.04 -25.18 -0.83
CA VAL A 157 -3.64 -25.31 -2.18
C VAL A 157 -3.16 -26.60 -2.84
N ARG A 158 -4.03 -27.32 -3.57
CA ARG A 158 -3.70 -28.61 -4.22
C ARG A 158 -3.01 -29.64 -3.30
N GLY A 159 -3.40 -29.71 -2.03
CA GLY A 159 -2.78 -30.59 -1.03
C GLY A 159 -1.34 -30.22 -0.64
N MET A 160 -0.85 -29.07 -1.07
CA MET A 160 0.45 -28.50 -0.73
C MET A 160 0.29 -27.45 0.36
N ALA A 161 1.29 -27.34 1.25
CA ALA A 161 1.39 -26.26 2.24
C ALA A 161 2.67 -25.46 2.00
N ILE A 162 2.54 -24.18 1.65
CA ILE A 162 3.65 -23.28 1.35
C ILE A 162 3.67 -22.16 2.40
N GLN A 163 4.72 -22.14 3.20
CA GLN A 163 4.96 -21.10 4.21
C GLN A 163 6.04 -20.16 3.70
N ILE A 164 5.77 -18.86 3.73
CA ILE A 164 6.71 -17.78 3.41
C ILE A 164 6.82 -16.90 4.64
N THR A 165 8.04 -16.56 5.05
CA THR A 165 8.31 -15.58 6.11
C THR A 165 9.04 -14.37 5.57
N THR A 166 8.84 -13.23 6.22
CA THR A 166 9.46 -11.93 5.89
C THR A 166 10.98 -11.89 6.13
N ASP A 167 11.57 -12.95 6.69
CA ASP A 167 13.03 -13.16 6.76
C ASP A 167 13.58 -13.87 5.50
N GLY A 168 12.70 -14.26 4.58
CA GLY A 168 13.01 -14.92 3.31
C GLY A 168 13.03 -16.44 3.36
N THR A 169 12.67 -17.05 4.50
CA THR A 169 12.50 -18.50 4.56
C THR A 169 11.25 -18.94 3.80
N VAL A 170 11.39 -19.94 2.93
CA VAL A 170 10.27 -20.61 2.26
C VAL A 170 10.29 -22.08 2.63
N LYS A 171 9.15 -22.61 3.07
CA LYS A 171 8.95 -24.05 3.28
C LYS A 171 7.80 -24.56 2.43
N VAL A 172 8.02 -25.67 1.73
CA VAL A 172 7.02 -26.41 0.98
C VAL A 172 6.89 -27.78 1.61
N ASN A 173 5.73 -28.11 2.19
CA ASN A 173 5.49 -29.36 2.91
C ASN A 173 6.58 -29.68 3.95
N ASN A 174 6.98 -28.67 4.74
CA ASN A 174 8.07 -28.69 5.73
C ASN A 174 9.51 -28.77 5.19
N ALA A 175 9.72 -28.91 3.87
CA ALA A 175 11.04 -28.83 3.27
C ALA A 175 11.39 -27.38 2.94
N THR A 176 12.57 -26.92 3.34
CA THR A 176 13.04 -25.56 3.00
C THR A 176 13.46 -25.52 1.52
N ILE A 177 12.89 -24.58 0.77
CA ILE A 177 13.18 -24.35 -0.65
C ILE A 177 13.73 -22.94 -0.82
N VAL A 178 14.67 -22.76 -1.75
CA VAL A 178 15.21 -21.43 -2.09
C VAL A 178 14.45 -20.89 -3.30
N ALA A 179 13.72 -19.80 -3.12
CA ALA A 179 13.07 -19.11 -4.23
C ALA A 179 14.11 -18.47 -5.17
N THR A 180 13.89 -18.57 -6.47
CA THR A 180 14.76 -17.96 -7.51
C THR A 180 13.98 -17.00 -8.38
N THR A 181 14.68 -16.14 -9.11
CA THR A 181 14.06 -15.19 -10.05
C THR A 181 13.32 -15.87 -11.20
N THR A 182 13.79 -17.03 -11.62
CA THR A 182 13.04 -17.90 -12.54
C THR A 182 11.97 -18.69 -11.75
N PRO A 183 10.70 -18.70 -12.18
CA PRO A 183 9.67 -19.53 -11.57
C PRO A 183 10.01 -21.02 -11.58
N GLN A 184 9.81 -21.67 -10.44
CA GLN A 184 10.06 -23.10 -10.23
C GLN A 184 8.76 -23.79 -9.86
N ASP A 185 8.40 -24.88 -10.54
CA ASP A 185 7.32 -25.75 -10.07
C ASP A 185 7.81 -26.53 -8.85
N VAL A 186 7.23 -26.24 -7.68
CA VAL A 186 7.56 -26.92 -6.41
C VAL A 186 6.63 -28.10 -6.13
N GLY A 187 5.76 -28.46 -7.08
CA GLY A 187 4.83 -29.57 -7.02
C GLY A 187 3.40 -29.15 -7.31
N ASN A 188 2.65 -30.04 -7.97
CA ASN A 188 1.23 -29.86 -8.30
C ASN A 188 0.91 -28.58 -9.10
N GLY A 189 1.88 -28.06 -9.87
CA GLY A 189 1.72 -26.84 -10.65
C GLY A 189 1.73 -25.57 -9.79
N VAL A 190 2.27 -25.64 -8.56
CA VAL A 190 2.50 -24.48 -7.70
C VAL A 190 3.85 -23.89 -8.07
N MET A 191 3.86 -22.67 -8.60
CA MET A 191 5.06 -21.97 -9.03
C MET A 191 5.60 -21.09 -7.91
N LEU A 192 6.87 -21.26 -7.55
CA LEU A 192 7.59 -20.43 -6.60
C LEU A 192 8.61 -19.55 -7.35
N SER A 193 8.63 -18.26 -7.06
CA SER A 193 9.63 -17.34 -7.59
C SER A 193 9.99 -16.24 -6.60
N LEU A 194 11.07 -15.51 -6.90
CA LEU A 194 11.52 -14.32 -6.23
C LEU A 194 11.44 -13.16 -7.22
N ASN A 195 10.63 -12.15 -6.95
CA ASN A 195 10.72 -10.88 -7.66
C ASN A 195 11.71 -9.97 -6.90
N PRO A 196 12.88 -9.63 -7.47
CA PRO A 196 13.88 -8.80 -6.80
C PRO A 196 13.70 -7.29 -7.03
N GLU A 197 12.80 -6.89 -7.94
CA GLU A 197 12.66 -5.50 -8.39
C GLU A 197 11.87 -4.65 -7.39
N ASP A 198 12.23 -3.36 -7.29
CA ASP A 198 11.64 -2.30 -6.46
C ASP A 198 11.44 -2.65 -4.98
N PHE A 199 10.48 -3.52 -4.70
CA PHE A 199 10.12 -4.01 -3.39
C PHE A 199 10.12 -5.55 -3.46
N PRO A 200 11.24 -6.19 -3.07
CA PRO A 200 11.43 -7.61 -3.33
C PRO A 200 10.40 -8.49 -2.62
N ARG A 201 9.87 -9.48 -3.34
CA ARG A 201 8.81 -10.38 -2.85
C ARG A 201 9.07 -11.81 -3.26
N THR A 202 8.84 -12.73 -2.34
CA THR A 202 8.63 -14.13 -2.70
C THR A 202 7.21 -14.27 -3.22
N VAL A 203 7.05 -14.90 -4.38
CA VAL A 203 5.79 -15.05 -5.09
C VAL A 203 5.47 -16.53 -5.23
N VAL A 204 4.29 -16.92 -4.78
CA VAL A 204 3.69 -18.23 -5.03
C VAL A 204 2.52 -18.02 -5.97
N GLU A 205 2.54 -18.68 -7.12
CA GLU A 205 1.52 -18.55 -8.15
C GLU A 205 1.01 -19.93 -8.53
N VAL A 206 -0.30 -20.10 -8.42
CA VAL A 206 -1.04 -21.22 -9.01
C VAL A 206 -1.84 -20.65 -10.17
N PRO A 207 -1.45 -20.93 -11.43
CA PRO A 207 -2.09 -20.34 -12.60
C PRO A 207 -3.61 -20.53 -12.57
N ASP A 208 -4.34 -19.46 -12.89
CA ASP A 208 -5.81 -19.39 -12.90
C ASP A 208 -6.50 -19.66 -11.55
N VAL A 209 -5.76 -19.67 -10.45
CA VAL A 209 -6.28 -19.97 -9.09
C VAL A 209 -5.96 -18.82 -8.14
N VAL A 210 -4.69 -18.65 -7.78
CA VAL A 210 -4.28 -17.64 -6.80
C VAL A 210 -2.80 -17.29 -6.93
N LYS A 211 -2.49 -16.02 -6.72
CA LYS A 211 -1.13 -15.51 -6.64
C LYS A 211 -0.93 -14.78 -5.32
N VAL A 212 0.08 -15.19 -4.56
CA VAL A 212 0.40 -14.64 -3.25
C VAL A 212 1.83 -14.14 -3.27
N ALA A 213 2.04 -12.89 -2.88
CA ALA A 213 3.34 -12.28 -2.75
C ALA A 213 3.56 -11.78 -1.33
N LEU A 214 4.69 -12.09 -0.72
CA LEU A 214 5.11 -11.56 0.59
C LEU A 214 6.48 -10.89 0.46
N THR A 215 6.66 -9.73 1.10
CA THR A 215 7.97 -9.08 1.16
C THR A 215 9.04 -10.05 1.64
N THR A 216 10.16 -10.06 0.95
CA THR A 216 11.32 -10.89 1.30
C THR A 216 12.58 -10.05 1.17
N PRO A 217 13.59 -10.24 2.05
CA PRO A 217 14.83 -9.49 1.97
C PRO A 217 15.69 -10.00 0.80
N VAL A 218 16.27 -9.09 0.02
CA VAL A 218 17.24 -9.41 -1.04
C VAL A 218 18.47 -8.52 -0.93
N GLY A 219 19.64 -9.12 -0.75
CA GLY A 219 20.90 -8.39 -0.59
C GLY A 219 20.89 -7.43 0.61
N GLU A 220 21.43 -6.22 0.42
CA GLU A 220 21.36 -5.14 1.41
C GLU A 220 20.01 -4.39 1.39
N SER A 221 19.13 -4.73 0.43
CA SER A 221 17.81 -4.14 0.28
C SER A 221 16.91 -4.63 1.41
N ARG A 222 17.04 -3.96 2.55
CA ARG A 222 16.14 -4.05 3.71
C ARG A 222 15.10 -2.94 3.63
N ARG A 223 14.47 -2.74 2.47
CA ARG A 223 13.32 -1.82 2.39
C ARG A 223 12.37 -2.21 3.52
N ARG A 224 12.15 -1.29 4.45
CA ARG A 224 11.39 -1.51 5.68
C ARG A 224 9.91 -1.46 5.27
N GLY A 225 9.23 -2.59 5.40
CA GLY A 225 7.91 -2.78 4.79
C GLY A 225 7.52 -4.25 4.87
N HIS A 226 6.52 -4.62 5.67
CA HIS A 226 5.93 -5.96 5.56
C HIS A 226 4.64 -5.84 4.78
N ARG A 227 4.61 -6.48 3.61
CA ARG A 227 3.51 -6.40 2.68
C ARG A 227 3.18 -7.76 2.14
N ALA A 228 1.92 -8.15 2.24
CA ALA A 228 1.37 -9.28 1.54
C ALA A 228 0.36 -8.82 0.49
N ILE A 229 0.36 -9.49 -0.66
CA ILE A 229 -0.62 -9.29 -1.71
C ILE A 229 -1.19 -10.64 -2.11
N ILE A 230 -2.51 -10.71 -2.19
CA ILE A 230 -3.25 -11.86 -2.69
C ILE A 230 -4.02 -11.39 -3.93
N THR A 231 -3.82 -12.06 -5.05
CA THR A 231 -4.55 -11.83 -6.29
C THR A 231 -5.28 -13.10 -6.69
N VAL A 232 -6.55 -12.97 -7.05
CA VAL A 232 -7.43 -14.07 -7.48
C VAL A 232 -8.12 -13.69 -8.79
N PRO A 233 -8.42 -14.62 -9.71
CA PRO A 233 -9.23 -14.34 -10.89
C PRO A 233 -10.68 -13.99 -10.55
N ASN A 234 -11.37 -13.31 -11.48
CA ASN A 234 -12.80 -12.95 -11.35
C ASN A 234 -13.73 -14.17 -11.13
N ALA A 235 -13.28 -15.37 -11.48
CA ALA A 235 -14.02 -16.60 -11.23
C ALA A 235 -14.29 -16.87 -9.74
N TYR A 236 -13.52 -16.26 -8.83
CA TYR A 236 -13.68 -16.41 -7.38
C TYR A 236 -14.61 -15.35 -6.77
N ALA A 237 -15.22 -14.47 -7.57
CA ALA A 237 -16.12 -13.45 -7.05
C ALA A 237 -17.31 -14.07 -6.29
N GLY A 238 -17.55 -13.60 -5.07
CA GLY A 238 -18.58 -14.12 -4.15
C GLY A 238 -18.32 -15.55 -3.64
N GLN A 239 -17.11 -16.09 -3.84
CA GLN A 239 -16.72 -17.44 -3.42
C GLN A 239 -15.62 -17.43 -2.36
N LEU A 240 -15.30 -16.27 -1.81
CA LEU A 240 -14.23 -16.10 -0.83
C LEU A 240 -14.79 -15.68 0.53
N ASN A 241 -13.99 -15.86 1.56
CA ASN A 241 -14.21 -15.24 2.86
C ASN A 241 -12.86 -14.91 3.52
N GLY A 242 -12.90 -14.21 4.65
CA GLY A 242 -11.72 -13.86 5.45
C GLY A 242 -11.48 -12.35 5.49
N LEU A 243 -10.30 -11.94 5.95
CA LEU A 243 -9.97 -10.52 6.10
C LEU A 243 -9.95 -9.76 4.76
N CYS A 244 -9.73 -10.45 3.64
CA CYS A 244 -9.72 -9.86 2.30
C CYS A 244 -11.11 -9.66 1.67
N GLY A 245 -12.20 -10.02 2.37
CA GLY A 245 -13.57 -9.93 1.84
C GLY A 245 -13.98 -11.16 1.03
N ASP A 246 -15.14 -11.07 0.40
CA ASP A 246 -15.76 -12.12 -0.42
C ASP A 246 -15.69 -11.85 -1.94
N PHE A 247 -15.24 -10.66 -2.34
CA PHE A 247 -14.94 -10.28 -3.72
C PHE A 247 -16.18 -10.24 -4.63
N ASP A 248 -17.32 -9.76 -4.16
CA ASP A 248 -18.57 -9.74 -4.93
C ASP A 248 -18.81 -8.41 -5.71
N GLY A 249 -17.93 -7.42 -5.54
CA GLY A 249 -18.01 -6.09 -6.14
C GLY A 249 -18.71 -5.04 -5.29
N ASP A 250 -19.26 -5.40 -4.12
CA ASP A 250 -19.70 -4.44 -3.11
C ASP A 250 -18.52 -4.13 -2.16
N SER A 251 -18.28 -2.84 -1.90
CA SER A 251 -17.23 -2.40 -0.98
C SER A 251 -17.80 -1.97 0.38
N THR A 252 -19.11 -2.08 0.55
CA THR A 252 -19.86 -1.56 1.70
C THR A 252 -20.40 -2.64 2.62
N ASP A 253 -20.41 -3.89 2.17
CA ASP A 253 -20.89 -5.06 2.89
C ASP A 253 -19.78 -5.76 3.73
N TYR A 254 -18.65 -5.09 3.88
CA TYR A 254 -17.53 -5.57 4.67
C TYR A 254 -17.98 -5.95 6.10
N ALA A 255 -17.91 -7.24 6.39
CA ALA A 255 -18.11 -7.73 7.74
C ALA A 255 -16.80 -7.59 8.51
N ASN A 256 -16.62 -6.50 9.25
CA ASN A 256 -15.49 -6.35 10.16
C ASN A 256 -15.49 -7.57 11.13
N PRO A 257 -14.41 -8.38 11.17
CA PRO A 257 -14.30 -9.51 12.11
C PRO A 257 -14.49 -9.09 13.56
N CYS A 258 -14.11 -7.86 13.92
CA CYS A 258 -14.28 -7.28 15.25
C CYS A 258 -15.72 -6.83 15.56
N SER A 259 -16.64 -6.92 14.58
CA SER A 259 -18.05 -6.53 14.68
C SER A 259 -19.03 -7.67 14.35
N GLY A 260 -18.59 -8.93 14.46
CA GLY A 260 -19.44 -10.11 14.24
C GLY A 260 -19.39 -10.71 12.83
N GLY A 261 -18.36 -10.42 12.05
CA GLY A 261 -18.06 -11.14 10.81
C GLY A 261 -17.71 -12.62 11.02
N PRO A 262 -17.64 -13.43 9.94
CA PRO A 262 -17.37 -14.87 10.02
C PRO A 262 -16.07 -15.16 10.78
N PRO A 263 -15.98 -16.32 11.47
CA PRO A 263 -15.01 -16.54 12.54
C PRO A 263 -13.57 -16.46 12.03
N ALA A 264 -12.84 -15.44 12.47
CA ALA A 264 -11.40 -15.54 12.56
C ALA A 264 -11.07 -16.68 13.54
N HIS A 265 -10.42 -17.74 13.09
CA HIS A 265 -9.91 -18.81 13.94
C HIS A 265 -8.79 -18.29 14.86
N CYS A 266 -9.14 -17.51 15.88
CA CYS A 266 -8.25 -17.04 16.92
C CYS A 266 -8.38 -17.92 18.16
N PHE A 267 -7.49 -18.91 18.27
CA PHE A 267 -7.20 -19.55 19.55
C PHE A 267 -5.99 -18.87 20.21
N VAL A 268 -6.14 -17.66 20.77
CA VAL A 268 -5.35 -17.27 21.94
C VAL A 268 -6.15 -16.30 22.81
N ASN A 269 -6.25 -16.64 24.09
CA ASN A 269 -6.97 -15.96 25.15
C ASN A 269 -6.96 -14.42 25.11
N GLY A 270 -8.16 -13.84 25.12
CA GLY A 270 -8.44 -12.58 25.82
C GLY A 270 -8.06 -11.29 25.09
N GLY A 271 -8.94 -10.83 24.20
CA GLY A 271 -9.24 -9.39 24.14
C GLY A 271 -8.78 -8.58 22.93
N SER A 272 -8.32 -9.18 21.83
CA SER A 272 -8.14 -8.44 20.57
C SER A 272 -9.33 -8.64 19.63
N CYS A 273 -10.27 -7.70 19.71
CA CYS A 273 -11.09 -7.21 18.62
C CYS A 273 -10.82 -5.70 18.57
#